data_AF-A0A1S8CZY7-F1
#
_entry.id   AF-A0A1S8CZY7-F1
#
_cell.length_a   1.000
_cell.length_b   1.000
_cell.length_c   1.000
_cell.angle_alpha   90.00
_cell.angle_beta   90.00
_cell.angle_gamma   90.00
#
_symmetry.space_group_name_H-M   'P 1'
#
loop_
_entity.id
_entity.type
_entity.pdbx_description
1 polymer ?
#
loop_
_entity_poly.entity_id
_entity_poly.type
_entity_poly.pdbx_seq_one_letter_code
_entity_poly.pdbx_strand_id
1 'polypeptide(L)'
;MTIDWLTLALQISLGAVSFAIALCTWRLLIGPSVVDRLLALDTLFLNATALIVILGMYWHSFIYFEAALLVAMLGFVSTAALARYFTTGHIID
;
A
#
# COMPACT_ATOMS: atom_id res chain seq x y z
N MET A 1 32.88 -14.48 -4.29
CA MET A 1 31.43 -14.22 -4.44
C MET A 1 30.85 -14.04 -3.05
N THR A 2 30.85 -12.80 -2.55
CA THR A 2 30.19 -12.46 -1.30
C THR A 2 28.70 -12.27 -1.61
N ILE A 3 27.85 -12.97 -0.88
CA ILE A 3 26.40 -12.80 -1.00
C ILE A 3 26.03 -11.49 -0.28
N ASP A 4 25.53 -10.52 -1.02
CA ASP A 4 25.00 -9.29 -0.43
C ASP A 4 23.61 -9.57 0.15
N TRP A 5 23.58 -9.89 1.44
CA TRP A 5 22.36 -10.25 2.18
C TRP A 5 21.24 -9.20 2.07
N LEU A 6 21.62 -7.92 1.98
CA LEU A 6 20.68 -6.81 1.79
C LEU A 6 19.97 -6.91 0.43
N THR A 7 20.72 -7.13 -0.64
CA THR A 7 20.18 -7.22 -2.00
C THR A 7 19.24 -8.42 -2.14
N LEU A 8 19.61 -9.56 -1.55
CA LEU A 8 18.76 -10.75 -1.51
C LEU A 8 17.46 -10.49 -0.75
N ALA A 9 17.54 -9.87 0.43
CA ALA A 9 16.37 -9.51 1.23
C ALA A 9 15.43 -8.58 0.45
N LEU A 10 15.97 -7.54 -0.21
CA LEU A 10 15.19 -6.60 -1.01
C LEU A 10 14.48 -7.30 -2.19
N GLN A 11 15.15 -8.21 -2.88
CA GLN A 11 14.55 -8.97 -4.00
C GLN A 11 13.41 -9.88 -3.52
N ILE A 12 13.59 -10.58 -2.40
CA ILE A 12 12.55 -11.43 -1.80
C ILE A 12 11.37 -10.56 -1.35
N SER A 13 11.63 -9.46 -0.65
CA SER A 13 10.58 -8.52 -0.20
C SER A 13 9.81 -7.93 -1.38
N LEU A 14 10.50 -7.55 -2.46
CA LEU A 14 9.86 -7.03 -3.67
C LEU A 14 8.89 -8.04 -4.29
N GLY A 15 9.32 -9.31 -4.40
CA GLY A 15 8.46 -10.40 -4.88
C GLY A 15 7.25 -10.64 -3.97
N ALA A 16 7.48 -10.71 -2.66
CA ALA A 16 6.43 -10.95 -1.67
C ALA A 16 5.38 -9.82 -1.63
N VAL A 17 5.82 -8.56 -1.64
CA VAL A 17 4.92 -7.39 -1.63
C VAL A 17 4.14 -7.29 -2.94
N SER A 18 4.78 -7.54 -4.09
CA SER A 18 4.09 -7.56 -5.38
C SER A 18 3.00 -8.62 -5.42
N PHE A 19 3.27 -9.81 -4.85
CA PHE A 19 2.27 -10.87 -4.73
C PHE A 19 1.14 -10.48 -3.76
N ALA A 20 1.46 -9.84 -2.63
CA ALA A 20 0.46 -9.32 -1.70
C ALA A 20 -0.46 -8.27 -2.35
N ILE A 21 0.09 -7.37 -3.17
CA ILE A 21 -0.69 -6.38 -3.94
C ILE A 21 -1.65 -7.09 -4.90
N ALA A 22 -1.20 -8.13 -5.62
CA ALA A 22 -2.06 -8.89 -6.51
C ALA A 22 -3.23 -9.55 -5.75
N LEU A 23 -2.96 -10.15 -4.58
CA LEU A 23 -4.00 -10.73 -3.73
C LEU A 23 -4.97 -9.67 -3.17
N CYS A 24 -4.47 -8.52 -2.72
CA CYS A 24 -5.31 -7.41 -2.27
C CYS A 24 -6.18 -6.87 -3.40
N THR A 25 -5.63 -6.77 -4.62
CA THR A 25 -6.36 -6.31 -5.81
C THR A 25 -7.47 -7.31 -6.16
N TRP A 26 -7.18 -8.61 -6.12
CA TRP A 26 -8.19 -9.65 -6.29
C TRP A 26 -9.33 -9.53 -5.28
N ARG A 27 -9.00 -9.31 -4.00
CA ARG A 27 -9.98 -9.11 -2.92
C ARG A 27 -10.79 -7.83 -3.10
N LEU A 28 -10.16 -6.76 -3.58
CA LEU A 28 -10.81 -5.47 -3.87
C LEU A 28 -11.87 -5.60 -4.96
N LEU A 29 -11.62 -6.42 -5.99
CA LEU A 29 -12.54 -6.62 -7.11
C LEU A 29 -13.70 -7.56 -6.76
N ILE A 30 -13.43 -8.67 -6.07
CA ILE A 30 -14.42 -9.74 -5.82
C ILE A 30 -15.07 -9.63 -4.43
N GLY A 31 -14.66 -8.66 -3.60
CA GLY A 31 -15.19 -8.48 -2.25
C GLY A 31 -16.74 -8.42 -2.22
N PRO A 32 -17.41 -9.24 -1.39
CA PRO A 32 -18.87 -9.33 -1.35
C PRO A 32 -19.51 -8.11 -0.68
N SER A 33 -18.86 -7.54 0.34
CA SER A 33 -19.31 -6.33 1.02
C SER A 33 -18.48 -5.12 0.64
N VAL A 34 -19.08 -3.92 0.74
CA VAL A 34 -18.37 -2.66 0.49
C VAL A 34 -17.26 -2.43 1.54
N VAL A 35 -17.48 -2.91 2.78
CA VAL A 35 -16.49 -2.84 3.85
C VAL A 35 -15.28 -3.72 3.55
N ASP A 36 -15.47 -4.93 3.01
CA ASP A 36 -14.35 -5.80 2.61
C ASP A 36 -13.50 -5.16 1.52
N ARG A 37 -14.13 -4.48 0.57
CA ARG A 37 -13.42 -3.74 -0.49
C ARG A 37 -12.68 -2.54 0.08
N LEU A 38 -13.27 -1.83 1.04
CA LEU A 38 -12.61 -0.70 1.71
C LEU A 38 -11.36 -1.15 2.48
N LEU A 39 -11.46 -2.24 3.23
CA LEU A 39 -10.32 -2.82 3.95
C LEU A 39 -9.23 -3.34 2.99
N ALA A 40 -9.64 -3.93 1.85
CA ALA A 40 -8.71 -4.34 0.81
C ALA A 40 -7.98 -3.13 0.17
N LEU A 41 -8.69 -2.01 -0.03
CA LEU A 41 -8.12 -0.77 -0.56
C LEU A 41 -7.09 -0.16 0.41
N ASP A 42 -7.42 -0.09 1.69
CA ASP A 42 -6.52 0.42 2.74
C ASP A 42 -5.22 -0.41 2.81
N THR A 43 -5.36 -1.74 2.80
CA THR A 43 -4.21 -2.66 2.77
C THR A 43 -3.39 -2.50 1.48
N LEU A 44 -4.03 -2.21 0.35
CA LEU A 44 -3.37 -1.98 -0.93
C LEU A 44 -2.52 -0.70 -0.91
N PHE A 45 -2.99 0.38 -0.29
CA PHE A 45 -2.19 1.60 -0.12
C PHE A 45 -0.95 1.37 0.76
N LEU A 46 -1.09 0.60 1.83
CA LEU A 46 0.04 0.26 2.70
C LEU A 46 1.06 -0.61 1.95
N ASN A 47 0.62 -1.62 1.20
CA ASN A 47 1.50 -2.43 0.37
C ASN A 47 2.19 -1.62 -0.73
N ALA A 48 1.48 -0.67 -1.35
CA ALA A 48 2.07 0.24 -2.34
C ALA A 48 3.15 1.13 -1.71
N THR A 49 2.89 1.68 -0.52
CA THR A 49 3.87 2.46 0.25
C THR A 49 5.12 1.62 0.54
N ALA A 50 4.95 0.38 1.02
CA ALA A 50 6.05 -0.54 1.28
C ALA A 50 6.87 -0.84 0.01
N LEU A 51 6.19 -1.05 -1.12
CA LEU A 51 6.85 -1.29 -2.41
C LEU A 51 7.72 -0.09 -2.82
N ILE A 52 7.21 1.13 -2.69
CA ILE A 52 7.95 2.37 -3.00
C ILE A 52 9.20 2.49 -2.11
N VAL A 53 9.09 2.20 -0.81
CA VAL A 53 10.23 2.25 0.12
C VAL A 53 11.30 1.23 -0.26
N ILE A 54 10.90 -0.02 -0.55
CA ILE A 54 11.83 -1.08 -1.00
C ILE A 54 12.55 -0.65 -2.28
N LEU A 55 11.83 -0.06 -3.23
CA LEU A 55 12.39 0.43 -4.49
C LEU A 55 13.35 1.61 -4.26
N GLY A 56 13.03 2.50 -3.33
CA GLY A 56 13.89 3.60 -2.90
C GLY A 56 15.21 3.11 -2.29
N MET A 57 15.14 2.06 -1.47
CA MET A 57 16.33 1.39 -0.93
C MET A 57 17.16 0.73 -2.04
N TYR A 58 16.49 0.06 -3.00
CA TYR A 58 17.16 -0.62 -4.12
C TYR A 58 17.88 0.34 -5.07
N TRP A 59 17.31 1.51 -5.33
CA TRP A 59 17.90 2.54 -6.19
C TRP A 59 18.70 3.62 -5.45
N HIS A 60 18.87 3.48 -4.13
CA HIS A 60 19.61 4.43 -3.29
C HIS A 60 19.16 5.90 -3.48
N SER A 61 17.85 6.13 -3.59
CA SER A 61 17.29 7.46 -3.86
C SER A 61 16.25 7.86 -2.81
N PHE A 62 16.49 9.01 -2.18
CA PHE A 62 15.61 9.59 -1.16
C PHE A 62 14.27 10.09 -1.72
N ILE A 63 14.18 10.35 -3.03
CA ILE A 63 12.95 10.83 -3.68
C ILE A 63 11.81 9.82 -3.51
N TYR A 64 12.11 8.53 -3.50
CA TYR A 64 11.11 7.48 -3.26
C TYR A 64 10.58 7.51 -1.83
N PHE A 65 11.39 7.94 -0.86
CA PHE A 65 10.95 8.05 0.53
C PHE A 65 9.94 9.19 0.70
N GLU A 66 10.17 10.32 0.05
CA GLU A 66 9.22 11.43 0.00
C GLU A 66 7.90 11.01 -0.67
N ALA A 67 7.98 10.31 -1.81
CA ALA A 67 6.82 9.77 -2.49
C ALA A 67 6.04 8.76 -1.61
N ALA A 68 6.74 7.88 -0.89
CA ALA A 68 6.11 6.94 0.03
C ALA A 68 5.35 7.66 1.15
N LEU A 69 5.93 8.72 1.72
CA LEU A 69 5.27 9.52 2.75
C LEU A 69 3.96 10.15 2.22
N LEU A 70 3.99 10.72 1.02
CA LEU A 70 2.80 11.30 0.39
C LEU A 70 1.72 10.24 0.13
N VAL A 71 2.10 9.07 -0.39
CA VAL A 71 1.15 7.96 -0.64
C VAL A 71 0.55 7.45 0.66
N ALA A 72 1.35 7.30 1.72
CA ALA A 72 0.86 6.87 3.03
C ALA A 72 -0.17 7.85 3.63
N MET A 73 0.11 9.15 3.53
CA MET A 73 -0.82 10.19 3.97
C MET A 73 -2.13 10.16 3.18
N LEU A 74 -2.05 10.06 1.85
CA LEU A 74 -3.21 10.01 0.97
C LEU A 74 -4.07 8.75 1.23
N GLY A 75 -3.43 7.59 1.42
CA GLY A 75 -4.12 6.34 1.74
C GLY A 75 -4.92 6.45 3.03
N PHE A 76 -4.30 6.95 4.10
CA PHE A 76 -4.96 7.14 5.40
C PHE A 76 -6.15 8.12 5.32
N VAL A 77 -5.96 9.27 4.66
CA VAL A 77 -7.02 10.27 4.49
C VAL A 77 -8.19 9.70 3.70
N SER A 78 -7.91 8.92 2.65
CA SER A 78 -8.95 8.28 1.83
C SER A 78 -9.81 7.32 2.66
N THR A 79 -9.18 6.48 3.49
CA THR A 79 -9.89 5.55 4.37
C THR A 79 -10.70 6.27 5.44
N ALA A 80 -10.15 7.32 6.05
CA ALA A 80 -10.87 8.12 7.05
C ALA A 80 -12.10 8.83 6.46
N ALA A 81 -11.97 9.39 5.25
CA ALA A 81 -13.07 10.03 4.54
C ALA A 81 -14.18 9.02 4.20
N LEU A 82 -13.81 7.83 3.71
CA LEU A 82 -14.75 6.76 3.39
C LEU A 82 -15.44 6.22 4.66
N ALA A 83 -14.72 6.01 5.75
CA ALA A 83 -15.30 5.58 7.02
C ALA A 83 -16.34 6.58 7.55
N ARG A 84 -16.04 7.89 7.47
CA ARG A 84 -16.98 8.95 7.85
C ARG A 84 -18.20 8.99 6.93
N TYR A 85 -18.02 8.78 5.64
CA TYR A 85 -19.14 8.66 4.70
C TYR A 85 -20.10 7.52 5.08
N PHE A 86 -19.58 6.33 5.40
CA PHE A 86 -20.43 5.20 5.82
C PHE A 86 -21.17 5.44 7.13
N THR A 87 -20.58 6.19 8.06
CA THR A 87 -21.17 6.41 9.39
C THR A 87 -22.19 7.54 9.41
N THR A 88 -21.98 8.59 8.60
CA THR A 88 -22.73 9.86 8.71
C THR A 88 -23.70 10.09 7.55
N GLY A 89 -23.62 9.32 6.46
CA GLY A 89 -24.51 9.42 5.28
C GLY A 89 -24.29 10.66 4.40
N HIS A 90 -23.58 11.68 4.88
CA HIS A 90 -23.23 12.91 4.14
C HIS A 90 -21.78 13.30 4.43
N ILE A 91 -21.06 13.79 3.40
CA ILE A 91 -19.60 13.99 3.42
C ILE A 91 -19.21 15.38 3.97
N ILE A 92 -20.11 16.37 3.90
CA ILE A 92 -19.83 17.80 4.12
C ILE A 92 -21.03 18.45 4.82
N ASP A 93 -20.75 19.25 5.85
CA ASP A 93 -21.54 20.42 6.29
C ASP A 93 -20.76 21.67 5.84
#